data_AF-G1VUX4-F1
#
_entry.id   AF-G1VUX4-F1
#
_cell.length_a   1.000
_cell.length_b   1.000
_cell.length_c   1.000
_cell.angle_alpha   90.00
_cell.angle_beta   90.00
_cell.angle_gamma   90.00
#
_symmetry.space_group_name_H-M   'P 1'
#
loop_
_entity.id
_entity.type
_entity.pdbx_description
1 polymer ?
#
loop_
_entity_poly.entity_id
_entity_poly.type
_entity_poly.pdbx_seq_one_letter_code
_entity_poly.pdbx_strand_id
1 'polypeptide(L)'
;MESERRKVYVEVNVTHRPDGTARPCFIKFENGEKYEIDRVIQKCRAASTKVGGTGIRYTVQICGKPTFLFDEENGKWFVEAKT
;
A
#
# COMPACT_ATOMS: atom_id res chain seq x y z
N MET A 1 13.73 -5.89 18.46
CA MET A 1 13.27 -4.50 18.63
C MET A 1 12.37 -4.21 17.44
N GLU A 2 11.08 -3.99 17.68
CA GLU A 2 10.16 -3.61 16.62
C GLU A 2 10.56 -2.22 16.13
N SER A 3 10.98 -2.10 14.87
CA SER A 3 11.32 -0.79 14.30
C SER A 3 10.05 0.05 14.29
N GLU A 4 10.12 1.25 14.88
CA GLU A 4 9.04 2.23 14.77
C GLU A 4 8.66 2.41 13.28
N ARG A 5 7.36 2.45 13.04
CA ARG A 5 6.78 2.68 11.72
C ARG A 5 5.91 3.91 11.79
N ARG A 6 5.84 4.65 10.68
CA ARG A 6 4.91 5.77 10.53
C ARG A 6 3.97 5.56 9.36
N LYS A 7 2.77 6.12 9.51
CA LYS A 7 1.76 6.13 8.44
C LYS A 7 2.14 7.18 7.41
N VAL A 8 2.32 6.77 6.16
CA VAL A 8 2.57 7.70 5.05
C VAL A 8 1.49 7.53 4.02
N TYR A 9 0.70 8.59 3.82
CA TYR A 9 -0.27 8.64 2.73
C TYR A 9 0.46 8.82 1.40
N VAL A 10 0.08 8.05 0.40
CA VAL A 10 0.76 8.00 -0.89
C VAL A 10 -0.25 8.19 -2.03
N GLU A 11 0.21 8.77 -3.13
CA GLU A 11 -0.52 8.71 -4.39
C GLU A 11 -0.37 7.30 -4.96
N VAL A 12 -1.46 6.72 -5.46
CA VAL A 12 -1.45 5.37 -6.03
C VAL A 12 -2.11 5.39 -7.38
N ASN A 13 -1.43 4.84 -8.38
CA ASN A 13 -2.05 4.54 -9.65
C ASN A 13 -2.64 3.12 -9.60
N VAL A 14 -3.94 3.02 -9.87
CA VAL A 14 -4.68 1.75 -9.80
C VAL A 14 -5.39 1.51 -11.12
N THR A 15 -5.18 0.33 -11.69
CA THR A 15 -6.00 -0.17 -12.81
C THR A 15 -7.23 -0.88 -12.24
N HIS A 16 -8.41 -0.35 -12.52
CA HIS A 16 -9.67 -1.01 -12.23
C HIS A 16 -10.09 -1.84 -13.44
N ARG A 17 -10.34 -3.13 -13.22
CA ARG A 17 -10.70 -4.07 -14.28
C ARG A 17 -12.21 -4.30 -14.30
N PRO A 18 -12.78 -4.69 -15.45
CA PRO A 18 -14.21 -5.01 -15.57
C PRO A 18 -14.69 -6.14 -14.65
N ASP A 19 -13.79 -7.01 -14.18
CA ASP A 19 -14.10 -8.07 -13.20
C ASP A 19 -14.27 -7.56 -11.77
N GLY A 20 -14.20 -6.24 -11.55
CA GLY A 20 -14.31 -5.61 -10.23
C GLY A 20 -13.01 -5.63 -9.43
N THR A 21 -11.91 -6.17 -9.97
CA THR A 21 -10.61 -6.14 -9.29
C THR A 21 -9.88 -4.82 -9.52
N ALA A 22 -9.18 -4.38 -8.47
CA ALA A 22 -8.31 -3.22 -8.49
C ALA A 22 -6.86 -3.70 -8.36
N ARG A 23 -6.01 -3.34 -9.32
CA ARG A 23 -4.57 -3.63 -9.28
C ARG A 23 -3.79 -2.33 -9.12
N PRO A 24 -3.13 -2.09 -7.97
CA PRO A 24 -2.18 -0.99 -7.85
C PRO A 24 -0.96 -1.26 -8.73
N CYS A 25 -0.53 -0.26 -9.49
CA CYS A 25 0.56 -0.33 -10.47
C CYS A 25 1.84 0.33 -9.95
N PHE A 26 1.71 1.48 -9.29
CA PHE A 26 2.83 2.17 -8.63
C PHE A 26 2.30 3.05 -7.50
N ILE A 27 3.22 3.42 -6.60
CA ILE A 27 2.98 4.47 -5.62
C ILE A 27 3.93 5.65 -5.88
N LYS A 28 3.49 6.86 -5.57
CA LYS A 28 4.38 8.01 -5.42
C LYS A 28 4.53 8.30 -3.94
N PHE A 29 5.75 8.21 -3.46
CA PHE A 29 6.07 8.44 -2.06
C PHE A 29 6.11 9.96 -1.77
N GLU A 30 6.10 10.34 -0.49
CA GLU A 30 6.00 11.76 -0.07
C GLU A 30 7.17 12.63 -0.58
N ASN A 31 8.32 12.04 -0.86
CA ASN A 31 9.48 12.70 -1.46
C ASN A 31 9.33 12.92 -2.98
N GLY A 32 8.20 12.50 -3.56
CA GLY A 32 7.91 12.59 -4.99
C GLY A 32 8.44 11.43 -5.83
N GLU A 33 9.19 10.50 -5.24
CA GLU A 33 9.73 9.34 -5.96
C GLU A 33 8.63 8.33 -6.30
N LYS A 34 8.72 7.77 -7.51
CA LYS A 34 7.79 6.77 -8.01
C LYS A 34 8.37 5.37 -7.80
N TYR A 35 7.60 4.50 -7.18
CA TYR A 35 7.95 3.11 -6.93
C TYR A 35 6.97 2.19 -7.65
N GLU A 36 7.47 1.42 -8.62
CA GLU A 36 6.66 0.46 -9.36
C GLU A 36 6.36 -0.78 -8.53
N ILE A 37 5.14 -1.30 -8.66
CA ILE A 37 4.72 -2.54 -8.03
C ILE A 37 5.00 -3.67 -9.00
N ASP A 38 6.03 -4.46 -8.71
CA ASP A 38 6.40 -5.66 -9.46
C ASP A 38 5.21 -6.62 -9.55
N ARG A 39 4.57 -6.85 -8.39
CA ARG A 39 3.50 -7.84 -8.22
C ARG A 39 2.65 -7.55 -6.99
N VAL A 40 1.36 -7.84 -7.13
CA VAL A 40 0.43 -7.97 -5.99
C VAL A 40 0.44 -9.44 -5.56
N ILE A 41 0.92 -9.71 -4.34
CA ILE A 41 1.04 -11.06 -3.77
C ILE A 41 -0.27 -11.49 -3.13
N GLN A 42 -0.92 -10.58 -2.37
CA GLN A 42 -2.15 -10.88 -1.64
C GLN A 42 -3.02 -9.61 -1.53
N LYS A 43 -4.34 -9.81 -1.49
CA LYS A 43 -5.34 -8.78 -1.17
C LYS A 43 -6.29 -9.34 -0.11
N CYS A 44 -6.44 -8.65 1.02
CA CYS A 44 -7.38 -9.03 2.07
C CYS A 44 -7.85 -7.82 2.88
N ARG A 45 -9.02 -7.90 3.52
CA ARG A 45 -9.38 -6.93 4.57
C ARG A 45 -8.46 -7.13 5.78
N ALA A 46 -7.86 -6.05 6.27
CA ALA A 46 -7.01 -6.07 7.46
C ALA A 46 -6.86 -4.67 8.06
N ALA A 47 -6.58 -4.62 9.37
CA ALA A 47 -6.12 -3.41 10.04
C ALA A 47 -4.58 -3.33 9.98
N SER A 48 -4.03 -2.11 9.91
CA SER A 48 -2.61 -1.88 10.19
C SER A 48 -2.40 -1.87 11.70
N THR A 49 -1.70 -2.89 12.21
CA THR A 49 -1.45 -3.04 13.64
C THR A 49 -0.37 -2.09 14.15
N LYS A 50 0.46 -1.52 13.26
CA LYS A 50 1.61 -0.69 13.63
C LYS A 50 1.33 0.80 13.62
N VAL A 51 0.56 1.28 12.65
CA VAL A 51 0.35 2.73 12.44
C VAL A 51 -1.13 3.11 12.45
N GLY A 52 -2.01 2.14 12.74
CA GLY A 52 -3.46 2.32 12.73
C GLY A 52 -4.04 2.45 11.33
N GLY A 53 -5.37 2.33 11.24
CA GLY A 53 -6.12 2.32 9.98
C GLY A 53 -6.63 0.94 9.61
N THR A 54 -7.74 0.92 8.88
CA THR A 54 -8.46 -0.30 8.48
C THR A 54 -8.92 -0.16 7.05
N GLY A 55 -8.86 -1.26 6.29
CA GLY A 55 -9.31 -1.26 4.90
C GLY A 55 -8.88 -2.51 4.16
N ILE A 56 -8.66 -2.37 2.86
CA ILE A 56 -8.05 -3.43 2.05
C ILE A 56 -6.54 -3.31 2.15
N ARG A 57 -5.89 -4.37 2.64
CA ARG A 57 -4.43 -4.49 2.60
C ARG A 57 -4.01 -5.29 1.37
N TYR A 58 -3.15 -4.67 0.58
CA TYR A 58 -2.38 -5.30 -0.47
C TYR A 58 -0.98 -5.63 0.08
N THR A 59 -0.60 -6.91 -0.01
CA THR A 59 0.81 -7.30 0.07
C THR A 59 1.37 -7.16 -1.34
N VAL A 60 2.18 -6.14 -1.56
CA VAL A 60 2.81 -5.85 -2.86
C VAL A 60 4.31 -6.13 -2.79
N GLN A 61 4.93 -6.36 -3.93
CA GLN A 61 6.38 -6.42 -4.05
C GLN A 61 6.86 -5.15 -4.77
N ILE A 62 7.79 -4.43 -4.17
CA ILE A 62 8.43 -3.23 -4.74
C ILE A 62 9.94 -3.44 -4.62
N CYS A 63 10.66 -3.32 -5.74
CA CYS A 63 12.11 -3.56 -5.79
C CYS A 63 12.49 -4.91 -5.15
N GLY A 64 11.72 -5.98 -5.42
CA GLY A 64 11.96 -7.30 -4.85
C GLY A 64 11.56 -7.48 -3.38
N LYS A 65 11.05 -6.43 -2.70
CA LYS A 65 10.75 -6.47 -1.26
C LYS A 65 9.24 -6.44 -1.00
N PRO A 66 8.72 -7.32 -0.13
CA PRO A 66 7.32 -7.27 0.27
C PRO A 66 7.03 -6.00 1.08
N THR A 67 5.96 -5.32 0.72
CA THR A 67 5.50 -4.05 1.31
C THR A 67 3.99 -4.12 1.50
N PHE A 68 3.49 -3.55 2.61
CA PHE A 68 2.05 -3.42 2.83
C PHE A 68 1.56 -2.06 2.36
N LEU A 69 0.57 -2.09 1.47
CA LEU A 69 -0.16 -0.95 0.96
C LEU A 69 -1.63 -1.09 1.39
N PHE A 70 -2.19 -0.05 1.98
CA PHE A 70 -3.54 -0.06 2.53
C PHE A 70 -4.40 0.94 1.76
N ASP A 71 -5.61 0.50 1.40
CA ASP A 71 -6.68 1.27 0.78
C ASP A 71 -7.80 1.43 1.82
N GLU A 72 -7.90 2.63 2.40
CA GLU A 72 -8.90 2.96 3.41
C GLU A 72 -10.24 3.31 2.76
N GLU A 73 -11.34 3.06 3.48
CA GLU A 73 -12.71 3.25 2.96
C GLU A 73 -13.04 4.72 2.63
N ASN A 74 -12.26 5.67 3.13
CA ASN A 74 -12.36 7.10 2.81
C ASN A 74 -11.61 7.50 1.52
N GLY A 75 -11.09 6.54 0.77
CA GLY A 75 -10.34 6.75 -0.48
C GLY A 75 -8.88 7.12 -0.29
N LYS A 76 -8.36 7.12 0.95
CA LYS A 76 -6.94 7.38 1.23
C LYS A 76 -6.14 6.09 1.20
N TRP A 77 -4.94 6.18 0.62
CA TRP A 77 -4.01 5.06 0.55
C TRP A 77 -2.76 5.35 1.36
N PHE A 78 -2.23 4.36 2.08
CA PHE A 78 -1.04 4.53 2.89
C PHE A 78 -0.13 3.29 2.94
N VAL A 79 1.13 3.52 3.30
CA VAL A 79 2.12 2.47 3.58
C VAL A 79 2.69 2.61 4.99
N GLU A 80 3.24 1.51 5.51
CA GLU A 80 4.02 1.49 6.76
C GLU A 80 5.50 1.81 6.49
N ALA A 81 5.85 3.09 6.46
CA ALA A 81 7.23 3.51 6.25
C ALA A 81 8.08 3.28 7.51
N LYS A 82 9.37 2.98 7.32
CA LYS A 82 10.34 3.07 8.42
C LYS A 82 10.52 4.54 8.79
N THR A 83 10.68 4.80 10.08
CA THR A 83 11.16 6.08 10.57
C THR A 83 12.62 6.28 10.17
#